data_AF-A0A1S9P760-F1
#
_entry.id   AF-A0A1S9P760-F1
#
_cell.length_a   1.000
_cell.length_b   1.000
_cell.length_c   1.000
_cell.angle_alpha   90.00
_cell.angle_beta   90.00
_cell.angle_gamma   90.00
#
_symmetry.space_group_name_H-M   'P 1'
#
loop_
_entity.id
_entity.type
_entity.pdbx_description
1 polymer ?
#
loop_
_entity_poly.entity_id
_entity_poly.type
_entity_poly.pdbx_seq_one_letter_code
_entity_poly.pdbx_strand_id
1 'polypeptide(L)'
;MRSIFSKGWFRGISFLIVFFLVTCHFADRTTHPKGIDKFYLNRGDWDDFEIPLIKPYKAIQLNGFKNWSMNLEVDGVGSVDSIKQVNVVNNAIILRSIKTYYQHREPDREVWTVVIPSKKIEEEFLTHREYVAYLKKNGFTNEPRLLDIERVADYAADYDIIDWKKIK
;
A
#
# COMPACT_ATOMS: atom_id res chain seq x y z
N MET A 1 -43.04 51.39 24.70
CA MET A 1 -42.39 50.06 24.63
C MET A 1 -42.26 49.65 23.17
N ARG A 2 -41.05 49.70 22.60
CA ARG A 2 -40.79 49.28 21.21
C ARG A 2 -40.33 47.81 21.23
N SER A 3 -41.10 46.94 20.57
CA SER A 3 -40.72 45.58 20.22
C SER A 3 -40.18 45.58 18.80
N ILE A 4 -38.86 45.56 18.65
CA ILE A 4 -38.17 45.34 17.38
C ILE A 4 -36.94 44.53 17.73
N PHE A 5 -36.98 43.21 17.58
CA PHE A 5 -35.84 42.34 17.27
C PHE A 5 -36.33 40.90 17.34
N SER A 6 -36.34 40.19 16.20
CA SER A 6 -36.10 38.72 16.12
C SER A 6 -36.42 38.08 14.77
N LYS A 7 -36.83 38.80 13.72
CA LYS A 7 -37.23 38.15 12.44
C LYS A 7 -36.11 37.99 11.40
N GLY A 8 -34.88 38.43 11.68
CA GLY A 8 -33.78 38.44 10.70
C GLY A 8 -32.84 37.24 10.73
N TRP A 9 -32.69 36.54 11.86
CA TRP A 9 -31.65 35.52 12.02
C TRP A 9 -32.00 34.12 11.51
N PHE A 10 -33.30 33.81 11.42
CA PHE A 10 -33.73 32.47 11.02
C PHE A 10 -33.62 32.20 9.51
N ARG A 11 -33.50 33.24 8.68
CA ARG A 11 -33.42 33.11 7.21
C ARG A 11 -32.00 32.86 6.69
N GLY A 12 -30.96 33.20 7.46
CA GLY A 12 -29.56 32.97 7.07
C GLY A 12 -29.09 31.53 7.26
N ILE A 13 -29.56 30.87 8.32
CA ILE A 13 -29.11 29.51 8.70
C ILE A 13 -29.64 28.45 7.72
N SER A 14 -30.89 28.57 7.26
CA SER A 14 -31.43 27.63 6.25
C SER A 14 -30.73 27.72 4.89
N PHE A 15 -30.24 28.89 4.49
CA PHE A 15 -29.53 29.02 3.20
C PHE A 15 -28.15 28.37 3.23
N LEU A 16 -27.43 28.46 4.36
CA LEU A 16 -26.10 27.84 4.52
C LEU A 16 -26.15 26.31 4.55
N ILE A 17 -27.18 25.72 5.17
CA ILE A 17 -27.35 24.25 5.21
C ILE A 17 -27.69 23.70 3.81
N VAL A 18 -28.58 24.37 3.06
CA VAL A 18 -28.92 23.97 1.69
C VAL A 18 -27.71 24.14 0.76
N PHE A 19 -26.91 25.20 0.93
CA PHE A 19 -25.70 25.38 0.13
C PHE A 19 -24.65 24.29 0.41
N PHE A 20 -24.45 23.90 1.68
CA PHE A 20 -23.56 22.78 2.05
C PHE A 20 -24.03 21.45 1.47
N LEU A 21 -25.35 21.16 1.52
CA LEU A 21 -25.91 19.92 0.98
C LEU A 21 -25.81 19.83 -0.55
N VAL A 22 -25.90 20.97 -1.26
CA VAL A 22 -25.74 20.99 -2.73
C VAL A 22 -24.26 20.88 -3.14
N THR A 23 -23.32 21.43 -2.37
CA THR A 23 -21.89 21.25 -2.65
C THR A 23 -21.39 19.83 -2.38
N CYS A 24 -21.98 19.10 -1.44
CA CYS A 24 -21.62 17.70 -1.20
C CYS A 24 -21.98 16.77 -2.37
N HIS A 25 -23.00 17.10 -3.18
CA HIS A 25 -23.39 16.26 -4.31
C HIS A 25 -22.47 16.38 -5.54
N PHE A 26 -21.60 17.39 -5.60
CA PHE A 26 -20.68 17.58 -6.72
C PHE A 26 -19.26 17.04 -6.46
N ALA A 27 -18.95 16.59 -5.25
CA ALA A 27 -17.61 16.13 -4.88
C ALA A 27 -17.30 14.69 -5.32
N ASP A 28 -18.32 13.89 -5.70
CA ASP A 28 -18.14 12.47 -5.99
C ASP A 28 -18.09 12.22 -7.50
N ARG A 29 -17.00 12.67 -8.14
CA ARG A 29 -16.71 12.36 -9.56
C ARG A 29 -15.28 11.85 -9.74
N THR A 30 -14.86 10.90 -8.91
CA THR A 30 -13.85 9.92 -9.33
C THR A 30 -14.58 8.69 -9.84
N THR A 31 -15.19 8.81 -11.03
CA THR A 31 -15.68 7.62 -11.75
C THR A 31 -14.47 6.79 -12.16
N HIS A 32 -14.04 5.89 -11.28
CA HIS A 32 -13.04 4.89 -11.61
C HIS A 32 -13.51 4.09 -12.84
N PRO A 33 -12.60 3.70 -13.74
CA PRO A 33 -12.93 2.86 -14.88
C PRO A 33 -13.72 1.63 -14.43
N LYS A 34 -14.92 1.44 -15.01
CA LYS A 34 -15.74 0.24 -14.75
C LYS A 34 -14.90 -1.01 -15.01
N GLY A 35 -14.76 -1.88 -14.00
CA GLY A 35 -14.06 -3.16 -14.11
C GLY A 35 -12.75 -3.28 -13.33
N ILE A 36 -12.26 -2.21 -12.70
CA ILE A 36 -11.12 -2.32 -11.77
C ILE A 36 -11.62 -2.87 -10.43
N ASP A 37 -10.92 -3.88 -9.92
CA ASP A 37 -11.23 -4.49 -8.63
C ASP A 37 -10.93 -3.52 -7.48
N LYS A 38 -11.87 -3.37 -6.54
CA LYS A 38 -11.78 -2.45 -5.40
C LYS A 38 -10.51 -2.62 -4.57
N PHE A 39 -9.96 -3.83 -4.51
CA PHE A 39 -8.69 -4.08 -3.81
C PHE A 39 -7.56 -3.19 -4.31
N TYR A 40 -7.46 -3.00 -5.64
CA TYR A 40 -6.39 -2.19 -6.23
C TYR A 40 -6.62 -0.68 -6.10
N LEU A 41 -7.83 -0.28 -5.70
CA LEU A 41 -8.22 1.11 -5.47
C LEU A 41 -8.09 1.52 -4.01
N ASN A 42 -7.97 0.56 -3.09
CA ASN A 42 -7.78 0.86 -1.67
C ASN A 42 -6.34 1.38 -1.43
N ARG A 43 -6.23 2.44 -0.61
CA ARG A 43 -4.97 3.11 -0.24
C ARG A 43 -4.79 3.20 1.27
N GLY A 44 -5.53 2.43 2.04
CA GLY A 44 -5.60 2.55 3.48
C GLY A 44 -6.70 3.51 3.93
N ASP A 45 -6.84 3.60 5.24
CA ASP A 45 -7.75 4.47 5.96
C ASP A 45 -6.97 5.68 6.53
N TRP A 46 -7.44 6.26 7.63
CA TRP A 46 -6.85 7.49 8.19
C TRP A 46 -5.52 7.25 8.92
N ASP A 47 -5.28 6.04 9.39
CA ASP A 47 -4.14 5.64 10.22
C ASP A 47 -3.10 4.78 9.49
N ASP A 48 -3.29 4.51 8.20
CA ASP A 48 -2.33 3.77 7.38
C ASP A 48 -2.30 4.23 5.92
N PHE A 49 -1.25 3.80 5.22
CA PHE A 49 -1.18 3.85 3.77
C PHE A 49 -0.92 2.44 3.25
N GLU A 50 -1.75 2.01 2.30
CA GLU A 50 -1.66 0.68 1.70
C GLU A 50 -1.27 0.76 0.22
N ILE A 51 -0.29 -0.06 -0.17
CA ILE A 51 0.09 -0.33 -1.55
C ILE A 51 -0.41 -1.74 -1.91
N PRO A 52 -1.48 -1.88 -2.72
CA PRO A 52 -1.93 -3.19 -3.16
C PRO A 52 -0.92 -3.82 -4.13
N LEU A 53 -0.42 -5.02 -3.81
CA LEU A 53 0.59 -5.72 -4.61
C LEU A 53 -0.06 -6.78 -5.51
N ILE A 54 -0.47 -7.91 -4.93
CA ILE A 54 -1.27 -8.97 -5.56
C ILE A 54 -2.19 -9.50 -4.46
N LYS A 55 -3.48 -9.69 -4.75
CA LYS A 55 -4.42 -10.22 -3.75
C LYS A 55 -3.92 -11.50 -3.05
N PRO A 56 -4.06 -11.61 -1.72
CA PRO A 56 -4.58 -10.60 -0.77
C PRO A 56 -3.52 -9.62 -0.23
N TYR A 57 -2.26 -9.72 -0.67
CA TYR A 57 -1.11 -9.02 -0.12
C TYR A 57 -1.04 -7.53 -0.45
N LYS A 58 -0.78 -6.74 0.58
CA LYS A 58 -0.53 -5.30 0.50
C LYS A 58 0.71 -4.96 1.31
N ALA A 59 1.49 -3.98 0.86
CA ALA A 59 2.46 -3.34 1.73
C ALA A 59 1.74 -2.22 2.51
N ILE A 60 1.97 -2.15 3.81
CA ILE A 60 1.27 -1.28 4.74
C ILE A 60 2.30 -0.41 5.45
N GLN A 61 2.04 0.89 5.53
CA GLN A 61 2.78 1.81 6.38
C GLN A 61 1.80 2.43 7.37
N LEU A 62 1.95 2.11 8.65
CA LEU A 62 1.13 2.70 9.70
C LEU A 62 1.58 4.13 9.99
N ASN A 63 0.63 5.03 10.20
CA ASN A 63 0.92 6.42 10.54
C ASN A 63 1.73 6.51 11.83
N GLY A 64 2.79 7.33 11.82
CA GLY A 64 3.76 7.43 12.91
C GLY A 64 4.88 6.37 12.88
N PHE A 65 4.80 5.36 12.01
CA PHE A 65 5.88 4.39 11.77
C PHE A 65 6.58 4.69 10.44
N LYS A 66 7.91 4.53 10.41
CA LYS A 66 8.72 4.77 9.20
C LYS A 66 8.89 3.53 8.33
N ASN A 67 8.48 2.37 8.82
CA ASN A 67 8.76 1.09 8.17
C ASN A 67 7.49 0.57 7.51
N TRP A 68 7.68 0.02 6.32
CA TRP A 68 6.67 -0.74 5.62
C TRP A 68 6.68 -2.19 6.09
N SER A 69 5.50 -2.77 6.22
CA SER A 69 5.32 -4.20 6.49
C SER A 69 4.34 -4.84 5.52
N MET A 70 4.32 -6.17 5.48
CA MET A 70 3.34 -6.95 4.73
C MET A 70 3.01 -8.20 5.53
N ASN A 71 1.73 -8.43 5.77
CA ASN A 71 1.26 -9.67 6.38
C ASN A 71 1.43 -10.84 5.40
N LEU A 72 1.86 -11.96 5.93
CA LEU A 72 2.01 -13.21 5.22
C LEU A 72 0.81 -14.12 5.57
N GLU A 73 0.33 -14.86 4.59
CA GLU A 73 -0.91 -15.64 4.68
C GLU A 73 -0.64 -17.14 4.90
N VAL A 74 0.60 -17.59 4.63
CA VAL A 74 0.99 -18.98 4.86
C VAL A 74 1.48 -19.12 6.32
N ASP A 75 0.88 -20.09 7.01
CA ASP A 75 1.16 -20.38 8.42
C ASP A 75 2.68 -20.47 8.71
N GLY A 76 3.15 -19.64 9.65
CA GLY A 76 4.50 -19.74 10.23
C GLY A 76 5.48 -18.61 9.89
N VAL A 77 5.21 -17.77 8.88
CA VAL A 77 6.14 -16.68 8.48
C VAL A 77 5.71 -15.31 9.05
N GLY A 78 4.46 -15.17 9.47
CA GLY A 78 3.95 -13.99 10.21
C GLY A 78 3.83 -12.73 9.36
N SER A 79 4.94 -12.03 9.17
CA SER A 79 4.99 -10.76 8.44
C SER A 79 6.41 -10.48 7.93
N VAL A 80 6.48 -9.73 6.83
CA VAL A 80 7.73 -9.09 6.40
C VAL A 80 7.71 -7.66 6.91
N ASP A 81 8.64 -7.31 7.79
CA ASP A 81 8.79 -5.96 8.32
C ASP A 81 9.97 -5.22 7.68
N SER A 82 9.99 -3.89 7.83
CA SER A 82 11.09 -3.04 7.36
C SER A 82 11.41 -3.22 5.87
N ILE A 83 10.36 -3.36 5.05
CA ILE A 83 10.48 -3.45 3.60
C ILE A 83 11.13 -2.16 3.08
N LYS A 84 12.19 -2.30 2.28
CA LYS A 84 12.90 -1.18 1.64
C LYS A 84 12.67 -1.17 0.14
N GLN A 85 12.56 -2.35 -0.46
CA GLN A 85 12.30 -2.46 -1.88
C GLN A 85 11.27 -3.52 -2.21
N VAL A 86 10.49 -3.27 -3.24
CA VAL A 86 9.41 -4.16 -3.71
C VAL A 86 9.35 -4.15 -5.23
N ASN A 87 8.96 -5.27 -5.82
CA ASN A 87 8.47 -5.33 -7.18
C ASN A 87 7.42 -6.44 -7.33
N VAL A 88 6.46 -6.23 -8.22
CA VAL A 88 5.53 -7.26 -8.67
C VAL A 88 5.82 -7.59 -10.13
N VAL A 89 6.24 -8.83 -10.37
CA VAL A 89 6.63 -9.29 -11.70
C VAL A 89 6.25 -10.76 -11.88
N ASN A 90 5.71 -11.11 -13.05
CA ASN A 90 5.32 -12.49 -13.38
C ASN A 90 4.41 -13.14 -12.31
N ASN A 91 3.47 -12.38 -11.75
CA ASN A 91 2.58 -12.80 -10.66
C ASN A 91 3.29 -13.22 -9.36
N ALA A 92 4.53 -12.77 -9.16
CA ALA A 92 5.26 -12.88 -7.91
C ALA A 92 5.46 -11.50 -7.30
N ILE A 93 5.40 -11.42 -5.98
CA ILE A 93 5.83 -10.28 -5.18
C ILE A 93 7.25 -10.60 -4.72
N ILE A 94 8.17 -9.66 -4.92
CA ILE A 94 9.55 -9.79 -4.48
C ILE A 94 9.86 -8.60 -3.60
N LEU A 95 10.33 -8.89 -2.40
CA LEU A 95 10.65 -7.90 -1.38
C LEU A 95 12.11 -8.00 -0.99
N ARG A 96 12.70 -6.85 -0.67
CA ARG A 96 13.94 -6.76 0.11
C ARG A 96 13.65 -5.93 1.34
N SER A 97 13.90 -6.51 2.50
CA SER A 97 13.75 -5.88 3.81
C SER A 97 15.07 -5.90 4.58
N ILE A 98 15.13 -5.09 5.64
CA ILE A 98 16.25 -5.09 6.59
C ILE A 98 15.67 -5.50 7.95
N LYS A 99 15.94 -6.71 8.42
CA LYS A 99 15.49 -7.15 9.73
C LYS A 99 16.39 -6.55 10.81
N THR A 100 15.77 -5.81 11.74
CA THR A 100 16.39 -5.17 12.90
C THR A 100 15.99 -5.92 14.17
N TYR A 101 16.88 -6.77 14.70
CA TYR A 101 16.92 -7.34 16.06
C TYR A 101 16.11 -8.59 16.46
N TYR A 102 16.86 -9.55 17.04
CA TYR A 102 16.43 -10.48 18.09
C TYR A 102 17.53 -10.48 19.19
N GLN A 103 17.19 -10.22 20.45
CA GLN A 103 18.08 -10.40 21.62
C GLN A 103 19.43 -9.64 21.62
N HIS A 104 19.41 -8.34 21.32
CA HIS A 104 20.47 -7.37 21.67
C HIS A 104 21.88 -7.57 21.05
N ARG A 105 22.07 -8.45 20.04
CA ARG A 105 23.28 -8.42 19.18
C ARG A 105 23.02 -8.89 17.74
N GLU A 106 23.76 -8.23 16.83
CA GLU A 106 24.05 -8.49 15.40
C GLU A 106 23.01 -8.08 14.32
N PRO A 107 23.50 -7.67 13.13
CA PRO A 107 23.22 -6.39 12.48
C PRO A 107 21.99 -6.41 11.57
N ASP A 108 21.64 -5.23 11.05
CA ASP A 108 20.82 -5.00 9.86
C ASP A 108 21.12 -6.08 8.81
N ARG A 109 20.31 -7.15 8.79
CA ARG A 109 20.45 -8.24 7.83
C ARG A 109 19.41 -8.07 6.75
N GLU A 110 19.90 -8.04 5.52
CA GLU A 110 19.03 -8.06 4.35
C GLU A 110 18.34 -9.42 4.24
N VAL A 111 17.03 -9.37 4.02
CA VAL A 111 16.20 -10.52 3.75
C VAL A 111 15.49 -10.29 2.43
N TRP A 112 15.51 -11.30 1.57
CA TRP A 112 14.71 -11.32 0.36
C TRP A 112 13.50 -12.21 0.60
N THR A 113 12.30 -11.72 0.28
CA THR A 113 11.09 -12.51 0.36
C THR A 113 10.49 -12.64 -1.02
N VAL A 114 10.15 -13.87 -1.41
CA VAL A 114 9.42 -14.15 -2.66
C VAL A 114 8.07 -14.74 -2.30
N VAL A 115 7.01 -14.09 -2.75
CA VAL A 115 5.63 -14.55 -2.58
C VAL A 115 5.04 -14.84 -3.96
N ILE A 116 4.50 -16.04 -4.16
CA ILE A 116 3.78 -16.44 -5.37
C ILE A 116 2.38 -16.87 -4.96
N PRO A 117 1.40 -15.93 -4.92
CA PRO A 117 0.07 -16.20 -4.37
C PRO A 117 -0.64 -17.38 -5.04
N SER A 118 -0.54 -17.49 -6.37
CA SER A 118 -1.19 -18.57 -7.13
C SER A 118 -0.66 -19.97 -6.79
N LYS A 119 0.52 -20.05 -6.16
CA LYS A 119 1.15 -21.30 -5.74
C LYS A 119 1.12 -21.49 -4.21
N LYS A 120 0.58 -20.52 -3.46
CA LYS A 120 0.64 -20.48 -1.98
C LYS A 120 2.08 -20.61 -1.45
N ILE A 121 3.00 -19.88 -2.08
CA ILE A 121 4.41 -19.89 -1.74
C ILE A 121 4.77 -18.56 -1.10
N GLU A 122 5.43 -18.62 0.04
CA GLU A 122 6.03 -17.51 0.76
C GLU A 122 7.38 -17.98 1.28
N GLU A 123 8.48 -17.49 0.71
CA GLU A 123 9.82 -17.97 1.02
C GLU A 123 10.73 -16.79 1.37
N GLU A 124 11.48 -16.91 2.46
CA GLU A 124 12.48 -15.94 2.88
C GLU A 124 13.90 -16.47 2.65
N PHE A 125 14.80 -15.59 2.21
CA PHE A 125 16.20 -15.90 1.96
C PHE A 125 17.09 -14.92 2.71
N LEU A 126 18.05 -15.46 3.46
CA LEU A 126 19.01 -14.66 4.21
C LEU A 126 20.25 -14.30 3.39
N THR A 127 20.38 -14.88 2.19
CA THR A 127 21.47 -14.57 1.27
C THR A 127 20.95 -14.30 -0.13
N HIS A 128 21.56 -13.33 -0.81
CA HIS A 128 21.24 -13.00 -2.20
C HIS A 128 21.41 -14.21 -3.13
N ARG A 129 22.40 -15.06 -2.87
CA ARG A 129 22.67 -16.27 -3.65
C ARG A 129 21.51 -17.26 -3.62
N GLU A 130 20.94 -17.54 -2.46
CA GLU A 130 19.80 -18.46 -2.31
C GLU A 130 18.55 -17.91 -3.00
N TYR A 131 18.29 -16.61 -2.82
CA TYR A 131 17.23 -15.89 -3.50
C TYR A 131 17.35 -15.98 -5.03
N VAL A 132 18.52 -15.67 -5.60
CA VAL A 132 18.74 -15.75 -7.05
C VAL A 132 18.61 -17.18 -7.57
N ALA A 133 19.12 -18.17 -6.83
CA ALA A 133 18.96 -19.59 -7.19
C ALA A 133 17.47 -19.99 -7.20
N TYR A 134 16.71 -19.51 -6.23
CA TYR A 134 15.27 -19.74 -6.13
C TYR A 134 14.49 -19.12 -7.30
N LEU A 135 14.81 -17.87 -7.68
CA LEU A 135 14.21 -17.22 -8.83
C LEU A 135 14.45 -18.01 -10.12
N LYS A 136 15.69 -18.44 -10.36
CA LYS A 136 16.03 -19.27 -11.53
C LYS A 136 15.25 -20.59 -11.56
N LYS A 137 15.18 -21.28 -10.41
CA LYS A 137 14.40 -22.52 -10.26
C LYS A 137 12.92 -22.32 -10.58
N ASN A 138 12.38 -21.13 -10.33
CA ASN A 138 10.99 -20.77 -10.58
C ASN A 138 10.73 -20.11 -11.95
N GLY A 139 11.70 -20.16 -12.87
CA GLY A 139 11.52 -19.75 -14.26
C GLY A 139 11.79 -18.27 -14.54
N PHE A 140 12.38 -17.52 -13.60
CA PHE A 140 12.86 -16.18 -13.88
C PHE A 140 14.15 -16.25 -14.69
N THR A 141 14.17 -15.60 -15.86
CA THR A 141 15.34 -15.54 -16.75
C THR A 141 16.40 -14.57 -16.24
N ASN A 142 15.96 -13.46 -15.63
CA ASN A 142 16.80 -12.44 -15.02
C ASN A 142 16.29 -12.09 -13.62
N GLU A 143 17.18 -11.59 -12.76
CA GLU A 143 16.79 -11.01 -11.48
C GLU A 143 15.95 -9.75 -11.70
N PRO A 144 14.73 -9.68 -11.15
CA PRO A 144 13.91 -8.48 -11.26
C PRO A 144 14.52 -7.30 -10.52
N ARG A 145 14.50 -6.13 -11.14
CA ARG A 145 14.90 -4.87 -10.48
C ARG A 145 13.91 -4.57 -9.36
N LEU A 146 14.37 -4.49 -8.12
CA LEU A 146 13.54 -4.02 -7.00
C LEU A 146 13.48 -2.50 -6.97
N LEU A 147 12.31 -1.95 -6.67
CA LEU A 147 12.06 -0.51 -6.59
C LEU A 147 12.05 -0.08 -5.14
N ASP A 148 12.57 1.11 -4.85
CA ASP A 148 12.42 1.73 -3.54
C ASP A 148 10.93 1.88 -3.19
N ILE A 149 10.52 1.39 -2.03
CA ILE A 149 9.11 1.36 -1.67
C ILE A 149 8.50 2.75 -1.48
N GLU A 150 9.28 3.74 -1.07
CA GLU A 150 8.80 5.12 -0.95
C GLU A 150 8.50 5.70 -2.33
N ARG A 151 9.30 5.38 -3.35
CA ARG A 151 8.99 5.77 -4.74
C ARG A 151 7.75 5.07 -5.28
N VAL A 152 7.50 3.84 -4.85
CA VAL A 152 6.27 3.12 -5.20
C VAL A 152 5.08 3.77 -4.51
N ALA A 153 5.22 4.22 -3.26
CA ALA A 153 4.21 4.96 -2.52
C ALA A 153 3.88 6.30 -3.19
N ASP A 154 4.90 7.09 -3.55
CA ASP A 154 4.75 8.36 -4.28
C ASP A 154 3.96 8.14 -5.58
N TYR A 155 4.32 7.11 -6.35
CA TYR A 155 3.58 6.75 -7.55
C TYR A 155 2.14 6.30 -7.22
N ALA A 156 1.95 5.48 -6.19
CA ALA A 156 0.62 4.99 -5.81
C ALA A 156 -0.31 6.11 -5.30
N ALA A 157 0.23 7.22 -4.81
CA ALA A 157 -0.53 8.40 -4.41
C ALA A 157 -1.12 9.15 -5.62
N ASP A 158 -0.41 9.16 -6.76
CA ASP A 158 -0.83 9.86 -7.97
C ASP A 158 -1.65 8.98 -8.95
N TYR A 159 -1.60 7.65 -8.80
CA TYR A 159 -2.18 6.71 -9.75
C TYR A 159 -3.02 5.60 -9.08
N ASP A 160 -4.22 5.36 -9.61
CA ASP A 160 -5.13 4.27 -9.18
C ASP A 160 -4.51 2.87 -9.36
N ILE A 161 -3.71 2.66 -10.42
CA ILE A 161 -3.08 1.37 -10.73
C ILE A 161 -1.57 1.56 -10.82
N ILE A 162 -0.85 0.71 -10.10
CA ILE A 162 0.61 0.69 -10.09
C ILE A 162 1.11 0.03 -11.37
N ASP A 163 1.71 0.83 -12.24
CA ASP A 163 2.44 0.35 -13.41
C ASP A 163 3.93 0.24 -13.06
N TRP A 164 4.33 -0.93 -12.59
CA TRP A 164 5.69 -1.25 -12.13
C TRP A 164 6.79 -0.91 -13.14
N LYS A 165 6.47 -0.81 -14.43
CA LYS A 165 7.42 -0.47 -15.50
C LYS A 165 7.67 1.04 -15.62
N LYS A 166 6.76 1.88 -15.12
CA LYS A 166 6.85 3.34 -15.23
C LYS A 166 7.59 4.01 -14.08
N ILE A 167 7.76 3.31 -12.96
CA ILE A 167 8.47 3.81 -11.78
C ILE A 167 9.97 3.75 -12.04
N LYS A 168 10.64 4.90 -12.04
CA LYS A 168 12.07 5.03 -12.39
C LYS A 168 12.98 4.94 -11.16
#